data_AF-A0A101WQP3-F1
#
_entry.id   AF-A0A101WQP3-F1
#
_cell.length_a   1.000
_cell.length_b   1.000
_cell.length_c   1.000
_cell.angle_alpha   90.00
_cell.angle_beta   90.00
_cell.angle_gamma   90.00
#
_symmetry.space_group_name_H-M   'P 1'
#
loop_
_entity.id
_entity.type
_entity.pdbx_description
1 polymer ?
#
loop_
_entity_poly.entity_id
_entity_poly.type
_entity_poly.pdbx_seq_one_letter_code
_entity_poly.pdbx_strand_id
1 'polypeptide(L)' 'MKGYEMYTKIQQLKEKGFKQTNVSRQLGIHRNTVKRYWDMTADEFEDNTFTVNRTKLLSEYEETIVR' A
#
# COMPACT_ATOMS: atom_id res chain seq x y z
N MET A 1 2.28 10.21 -2.92
CA MET A 1 2.78 8.90 -3.39
C MET A 1 1.62 7.93 -3.35
N LYS A 2 1.28 7.27 -4.47
CA LYS A 2 0.23 6.23 -4.47
C LYS A 2 0.73 5.02 -3.67
N GLY A 3 -0.17 4.24 -3.08
CA GLY A 3 0.18 3.09 -2.23
C GLY A 3 1.11 2.09 -2.93
N TYR A 4 0.85 1.80 -4.20
CA TYR A 4 1.66 0.89 -5.02
C TYR A 4 3.10 1.38 -5.19
N GLU A 5 3.29 2.66 -5.53
CA GLU A 5 4.62 3.27 -5.70
C GLU A 5 5.44 3.22 -4.39
N MET A 6 4.76 3.35 -3.24
CA MET A 6 5.40 3.25 -1.93
C MET A 6 5.87 1.83 -1.64
N TYR A 7 5.02 0.83 -1.86
CA TYR A 7 5.37 -0.58 -1.71
C TYR A 7 6.55 -0.97 -2.61
N THR A 8 6.50 -0.63 -3.90
CA THR A 8 7.57 -0.95 -4.85
C THR A 8 8.91 -0.33 -4.43
N LYS A 9 8.93 0.93 -4.01
CA LYS A 9 10.17 1.60 -3.56
C LYS A 9 10.74 0.97 -2.28
N ILE A 10 9.88 0.57 -1.33
CA ILE A 10 10.32 -0.10 -0.10
C ILE A 10 10.96 -1.44 -0.43
N GLN A 11 10.33 -2.25 -1.28
CA GLN A 11 10.85 -3.57 -1.69
C GLN A 11 12.17 -3.45 -2.47
N GLN A 12 12.27 -2.51 -3.42
CA GLN A 12 13.52 -2.25 -4.14
C GLN A 12 14.68 -1.87 -3.20
N LEU A 13 14.41 -1.08 -2.16
CA LEU A 13 15.43 -0.72 -1.18
C LEU A 13 15.76 -1.89 -0.24
N LYS A 14 14.79 -2.75 0.09
CA LYS A 14 15.01 -4.00 0.83
C LYS A 14 15.92 -4.95 0.04
N GLU A 15 15.65 -5.17 -1.24
CA GLU A 15 16.49 -6.00 -2.13
C GLU A 15 17.91 -5.46 -2.27
N LYS A 16 18.07 -4.14 -2.27
CA LYS A 16 19.38 -3.48 -2.26
C LYS A 16 20.12 -3.58 -0.91
N GLY A 17 19.54 -4.20 0.11
CA GLY A 17 20.15 -4.41 1.42
C GLY A 17 20.10 -3.21 2.37
N PHE A 18 19.23 -2.21 2.10
CA PHE A 18 19.07 -1.08 3.01
C PHE A 18 18.37 -1.50 4.31
N LYS A 19 18.65 -0.79 5.41
CA LYS A 19 17.92 -0.93 6.68
C LYS A 19 16.63 -0.12 6.64
N GLN A 20 15.58 -0.59 7.33
CA GLN A 20 14.28 0.11 7.43
C GLN A 20 14.39 1.60 7.82
N THR A 21 15.33 1.92 8.72
CA THR A 21 15.60 3.30 9.16
C THR A 21 16.14 4.18 8.03
N ASN A 22 17.00 3.65 7.17
CA ASN A 22 17.51 4.36 6.00
C ASN A 22 16.42 4.53 4.95
N VAL A 23 15.59 3.49 4.73
CA VAL A 23 14.45 3.54 3.80
C VAL A 23 13.44 4.62 4.22
N SER A 24 13.10 4.69 5.51
CA SER A 24 12.21 5.72 6.04
C SER A 24 12.75 7.13 5.81
N ARG A 25 14.05 7.35 6.08
CA ARG A 25 14.71 8.65 5.87
C ARG A 25 14.80 9.03 4.39
N GLN A 26 15.14 8.06 3.52
CA GLN A 26 15.32 8.29 2.09
C GLN A 26 13.98 8.55 1.38
N LEU A 27 12.92 7.86 1.77
CA LEU A 27 11.59 8.05 1.20
C LEU A 27 10.82 9.19 1.89
N GLY A 28 11.30 9.71 3.03
CA GLY A 28 10.60 10.73 3.81
C GLY A 28 9.27 10.25 4.39
N ILE A 29 9.11 8.93 4.57
CA ILE A 29 7.86 8.31 5.06
C ILE A 29 8.00 7.81 6.48
N HIS A 30 6.88 7.73 7.18
CA HIS A 30 6.85 7.26 8.57
C HIS A 30 7.35 5.82 8.70
N ARG A 31 8.13 5.54 9.76
CA ARG A 31 8.72 4.21 9.99
C ARG A 31 7.67 3.09 10.04
N ASN A 32 6.47 3.38 10.52
CA ASN A 32 5.41 2.36 10.63
C ASN A 32 4.93 1.92 9.24
N THR A 33 4.98 2.83 8.25
CA THR A 33 4.63 2.51 6.87
C THR A 33 5.69 1.61 6.24
N VAL A 34 6.98 1.90 6.49
CA VAL A 34 8.07 1.01 6.09
C VAL A 34 7.90 -0.36 6.74
N LYS A 35 7.68 -0.41 8.06
CA LYS A 35 7.49 -1.66 8.80
C LYS A 35 6.31 -2.47 8.28
N ARG A 36 5.17 -1.82 8.00
CA ARG A 36 3.96 -2.47 7.49
C ARG A 36 4.21 -3.18 6.16
N TYR A 37 4.94 -2.53 5.25
CA TYR A 37 5.22 -3.07 3.92
C TYR A 37 6.51 -3.89 3.86
N TRP A 38 7.32 -3.91 4.92
CA TRP A 38 8.63 -4.56 4.90
C TRP A 38 8.53 -6.06 4.68
N ASP A 39 7.63 -6.72 5.40
CA ASP A 39 7.44 -8.18 5.35
C ASP A 39 6.16 -8.59 4.61
N MET A 40 5.44 -7.61 4.05
CA MET A 40 4.24 -7.84 3.24
C MET A 40 4.63 -8.34 1.85
N THR A 41 3.95 -9.37 1.36
CA THR A 41 4.14 -9.88 -0.02
C THR A 41 3.36 -9.06 -1.04
N ALA A 42 3.64 -9.26 -2.33
CA ALA A 42 2.92 -8.56 -3.40
C ALA A 42 1.44 -8.96 -3.42
N ASP A 43 1.15 -10.24 -3.18
CA ASP A 43 -0.22 -10.77 -3.12
C ASP A 43 -1.01 -10.14 -1.95
N GLU A 44 -0.40 -10.07 -0.75
CA GLU A 44 -1.01 -9.42 0.42
C GLU A 44 -1.24 -7.92 0.19
N PHE A 45 -0.33 -7.26 -0.52
CA PHE A 45 -0.48 -5.86 -0.89
C PHE A 45 -1.65 -5.68 -1.87
N GLU A 46 -1.75 -6.53 -2.89
CA GLU A 46 -2.87 -6.51 -3.84
C GLU A 46 -4.20 -6.73 -3.12
N ASP A 47 -4.32 -7.78 -2.30
CA ASP A 47 -5.53 -8.06 -1.51
C ASP A 47 -5.92 -6.89 -0.60
N ASN A 48 -4.94 -6.24 0.04
CA ASN A 48 -5.19 -5.05 0.86
C ASN A 48 -5.67 -3.86 0.02
N THR A 49 -5.14 -3.70 -1.19
CA THR A 49 -5.51 -2.61 -2.10
C THR A 49 -6.90 -2.87 -2.69
N PHE A 50 -7.24 -4.12 -3.01
CA PHE A 50 -8.56 -4.53 -3.48
C PHE A 50 -9.62 -4.36 -2.40
N THR A 51 -9.35 -4.75 -1.15
CA THR A 51 -10.29 -4.57 -0.02
C THR A 51 -10.57 -3.11 0.29
N VAL A 52 -9.57 -2.22 0.23
CA VAL A 52 -9.76 -0.78 0.42
C VAL A 52 -10.52 -0.13 -0.76
N ASN A 53 -10.36 -0.64 -1.98
CA ASN A 53 -11.10 -0.15 -3.15
C ASN A 53 -12.51 -0.76 -3.31
N ARG A 54 -12.84 -1.78 -2.51
CA ARG A 54 -14.11 -2.53 -2.60
C ARG A 54 -15.35 -1.71 -2.25
N THR A 55 -15.18 -0.53 -1.65
CA THR A 55 -16.25 0.46 -1.42
C THR A 55 -16.75 1.15 -2.70
N LYS A 56 -16.18 0.90 -3.88
CA LYS A 56 -16.62 1.55 -5.14
C LYS A 56 -17.47 0.71 -6.08
N LEU A 57 -17.68 -0.59 -5.80
CA LEU A 57 -18.49 -1.43 -6.70
C LEU A 57 -20.00 -1.26 -6.45
N LEU A 58 -20.41 -1.01 -5.20
CA LEU A 58 -21.82 -0.81 -4.86
C LEU A 58 -22.28 0.65 -4.96
N SER A 59 -21.34 1.62 -4.95
CA SER A 59 -21.66 3.04 -5.09
C SER A 59 -22.26 3.39 -6.46
N GLU A 60 -22.03 2.56 -7.49
CA GLU A 60 -22.64 2.76 -8.82
C GLU A 60 -24.15 2.47 -8.82
N TYR A 61 -24.66 1.75 -7.83
CA TYR A 61 -26.08 1.36 -7.74
C TYR A 61 -26.85 2.08 -6.62
N GLU A 62 -26.22 3.02 -5.90
CA GLU A 62 -26.83 3.71 -4.75
C GLU A 62 -28.12 4.45 -5.13
N GLU A 63 -28.16 5.08 -6.31
CA GLU A 63 -29.35 5.82 -6.79
C GLU A 63 -30.53 4.91 -7.15
N THR A 64 -30.30 3.63 -7.46
CA THR A 64 -31.37 2.71 -7.88
C THR A 64 -32.10 2.07 -6.70
N ILE A 65 -31.47 2.01 -5.52
CA ILE A 65 -32.01 1.31 -4.33
C ILE A 65 -32.94 2.21 -3.49
N VAL A 66 -32.83 3.53 -3.60
CA VAL A 66 -33.60 4.50 -2.78
C VAL A 66 -34.91 4.95 -3.46
N ARG A 67 -35.38 4.23 -4.49
CA ARG A 67 -36.65 4.54 -5.17
C ARG A 67 -37.82 3.69 -4.69
#